data_AF-A0AAN9YEQ2-F1
#
_entry.id   AF-A0AAN9YEQ2-F1
#
_cell.length_a   1.000
_cell.length_b   1.000
_cell.length_c   1.000
_cell.angle_alpha   90.00
_cell.angle_beta   90.00
_cell.angle_gamma   90.00
#
_symmetry.space_group_name_H-M   'P 1'
#
loop_
_entity.id
_entity.type
_entity.pdbx_description
1 polymer ?
#
loop_
_entity_poly.entity_id
_entity_poly.type
_entity_poly.pdbx_seq_one_letter_code
_entity_poly.pdbx_strand_id
1 'polypeptide(L)'
;MFGSSIALMGSVLSVLSLTSVVLADAHTAAPYPATTFAECQKKTADPLQGCPEGTIYVSANDTRADFTKIQDAILYIGNDTEAHYILIGAGFYYEQLNVTRSGPLYLLGQSDLPSQGKTYAGAVSYNSTARNEVQVRWDEANEANNKLADNVYTGVLTVGPTLDATLTGSGTTGYPVPAGTPFGSVDFRVYNVDFRNEYAPYSDGPAHALGVSRANAGFYSSGFYSWQDTVYIGKLGNAYFYDAVVAGETDFLYGFGTLYITKSTLSLRHCGGGITAWKGMNTTFANKYGAYVDASQVIADNSSTAADVVGRCALGRPWNAQHRSVFMDSYLDASIRPGGYIDWSATERRVNNYTFMATWDNYGPGWNVTAERASNITIVLDDEGVEPYRWPVDVFLTSTGEPNNTWWVDQSVLVPF
;
A
#
# COMPACT_ATOMS: atom_id res chain seq x y z
N MET A 1 23.61 -47.35 -69.37
CA MET A 1 22.16 -47.06 -69.44
C MET A 1 21.82 -46.15 -68.27
N PHE A 2 20.94 -45.19 -68.55
CA PHE A 2 20.62 -43.98 -67.81
C PHE A 2 20.33 -44.15 -66.31
N GLY A 3 20.70 -43.13 -65.54
CA GLY A 3 20.30 -42.95 -64.14
C GLY A 3 20.97 -41.76 -63.48
N SER A 4 20.56 -40.55 -63.87
CA SER A 4 21.02 -39.26 -63.34
C SER A 4 20.31 -38.87 -62.03
N SER A 5 20.93 -37.90 -61.33
CA SER A 5 20.36 -36.96 -60.33
C SER A 5 20.29 -37.52 -58.91
N ILE A 6 20.72 -36.87 -57.83
CA ILE A 6 20.72 -35.44 -57.46
C ILE A 6 21.93 -35.16 -56.55
N ALA A 7 22.67 -34.09 -56.81
CA ALA A 7 23.67 -33.54 -55.89
C ALA A 7 23.00 -32.57 -54.91
N LEU A 8 23.07 -32.84 -53.61
CA LEU A 8 22.78 -31.85 -52.57
C LEU A 8 24.09 -31.15 -52.18
N MET A 9 24.21 -29.87 -52.54
CA MET A 9 25.22 -28.96 -51.98
C MET A 9 24.91 -28.75 -50.49
N GLY A 10 25.77 -29.26 -49.61
CA GLY A 10 25.79 -28.89 -48.20
C GLY A 10 26.37 -27.49 -48.05
N SER A 11 25.50 -26.52 -47.78
CA SER A 11 25.89 -25.16 -47.37
C SER A 11 26.30 -25.18 -45.90
N VAL A 12 27.53 -24.73 -45.67
CA VAL A 12 28.08 -24.37 -44.36
C VAL A 12 27.31 -23.16 -43.83
N LEU A 13 26.59 -23.30 -42.72
CA LEU A 13 26.14 -22.16 -41.91
C LEU A 13 26.78 -22.26 -40.53
N SER A 14 27.80 -21.45 -40.31
CA SER A 14 28.41 -21.25 -39.00
C SER A 14 27.64 -20.16 -38.23
N VAL A 15 27.25 -20.49 -37.00
CA VAL A 15 27.20 -19.64 -35.81
C VAL A 15 26.42 -18.32 -35.92
N LEU A 16 25.20 -18.33 -35.39
CA LEU A 16 24.78 -17.32 -34.41
C LEU A 16 23.93 -18.04 -33.35
N SER A 17 24.61 -18.48 -32.29
CA SER A 17 23.98 -18.74 -31.01
C SER A 17 23.46 -17.40 -30.51
N LEU A 18 22.21 -17.08 -30.82
CA LEU A 18 21.44 -16.10 -30.07
C LEU A 18 21.31 -16.67 -28.66
N THR A 19 22.23 -16.26 -27.80
CA THR A 19 22.05 -16.34 -26.36
C THR A 19 20.74 -15.62 -26.07
N SER A 20 19.70 -16.40 -25.81
CA SER A 20 18.52 -15.95 -25.06
C SER A 20 19.05 -15.50 -23.71
N VAL A 21 19.43 -14.22 -23.61
CA VAL A 21 19.52 -13.58 -22.30
C VAL A 21 18.09 -13.61 -21.81
N VAL A 22 17.82 -14.54 -20.91
CA VAL A 22 16.64 -14.53 -20.06
C VAL A 22 16.57 -13.11 -19.51
N LEU A 23 15.64 -12.31 -20.02
CA LEU A 23 15.11 -11.20 -19.26
C LEU A 23 14.62 -11.87 -17.98
N ALA A 24 15.40 -11.74 -16.90
CA ALA A 24 14.88 -12.10 -15.59
C ALA A 24 13.56 -11.35 -15.48
N ASP A 25 12.45 -12.09 -15.37
CA ASP A 25 11.12 -11.50 -15.27
C ASP A 25 11.21 -10.37 -14.26
N ALA A 26 10.92 -9.15 -14.70
CA ALA A 26 11.28 -7.96 -13.96
C ALA A 26 10.50 -7.84 -12.61
N HIS A 27 9.55 -8.74 -12.38
CA HIS A 27 8.94 -9.05 -11.08
C HIS A 27 9.93 -9.57 -10.02
N THR A 28 10.97 -10.28 -10.43
CA THR A 28 11.99 -10.89 -9.54
C THR A 28 13.15 -9.95 -9.20
N ALA A 29 13.16 -8.74 -9.77
CA ALA A 29 14.18 -7.75 -9.46
C ALA A 29 14.21 -7.45 -7.95
N ALA A 30 15.43 -7.35 -7.41
CA ALA A 30 15.62 -6.94 -6.04
C ALA A 30 14.98 -5.55 -5.82
N PRO A 31 14.34 -5.31 -4.67
CA PRO A 31 13.71 -4.03 -4.40
C PRO A 31 14.78 -2.92 -4.37
N TYR A 32 14.41 -1.74 -4.86
CA TYR A 32 15.25 -0.54 -4.86
C TYR A 32 14.37 0.67 -4.48
N PRO A 33 14.88 1.69 -3.77
CA PRO A 33 14.04 2.82 -3.37
C PRO A 33 13.57 3.64 -4.58
N ALA A 34 12.42 4.30 -4.47
CA ALA A 34 12.01 5.28 -5.49
C ALA A 34 13.06 6.40 -5.61
N THR A 35 13.45 6.75 -6.83
CA THR A 35 14.59 7.66 -7.06
C THR A 35 14.20 9.04 -7.56
N THR A 36 12.94 9.28 -7.90
CA THR A 36 12.46 10.52 -8.54
C THR A 36 12.84 11.78 -7.77
N PHE A 37 12.77 11.75 -6.42
CA PHE A 37 13.11 12.88 -5.56
C PHE A 37 14.33 12.63 -4.67
N ALA A 38 15.15 11.63 -4.98
CA ALA A 38 16.28 11.22 -4.14
C ALA A 38 17.27 12.36 -3.83
N GLU A 39 17.54 13.24 -4.80
CA GLU A 39 18.43 14.38 -4.58
C GLU A 39 17.81 15.44 -3.65
N CYS A 40 16.51 15.74 -3.79
CA CYS A 40 15.81 16.68 -2.92
C CYS A 40 15.71 16.18 -1.47
N GLN A 41 15.54 14.88 -1.27
CA GLN A 41 15.41 14.29 0.05
C GLN A 41 16.74 14.22 0.82
N LYS A 42 17.87 14.34 0.12
CA LYS A 42 19.20 14.20 0.71
C LYS A 42 19.46 15.27 1.77
N LYS A 43 20.14 14.89 2.85
CA LYS A 43 20.53 15.86 3.89
C LYS A 43 21.78 16.63 3.46
N THR A 44 21.60 17.92 3.20
CA THR A 44 22.62 18.83 2.67
C THR A 44 22.74 20.10 3.54
N ALA A 45 23.81 20.87 3.31
CA ALA A 45 23.98 22.14 4.00
C ALA A 45 22.90 23.16 3.60
N ASP A 46 22.47 23.18 2.34
CA ASP A 46 21.26 23.87 1.88
C ASP A 46 20.12 22.86 1.78
N PRO A 47 19.09 22.90 2.66
CA PRO A 47 18.03 21.89 2.71
C PRO A 47 17.30 21.68 1.38
N LEU A 48 17.18 22.73 0.55
CA LEU A 48 16.43 22.67 -0.71
C LEU A 48 17.31 22.28 -1.91
N GLN A 49 18.58 21.94 -1.68
CA GLN A 49 19.48 21.51 -2.73
C GLN A 49 18.92 20.26 -3.45
N GLY A 50 18.75 20.35 -4.78
CA GLY A 50 18.22 19.25 -5.58
C GLY A 50 16.69 19.15 -5.59
N CYS A 51 15.99 20.06 -4.91
CA CYS A 51 14.54 20.13 -4.92
C CYS A 51 13.97 20.83 -6.15
N PRO A 52 12.74 20.47 -6.58
CA PRO A 52 12.00 21.24 -7.57
C PRO A 52 11.87 22.72 -7.16
N GLU A 53 11.83 23.60 -8.15
CA GLU A 53 11.63 25.03 -7.90
C GLU A 53 10.30 25.28 -7.18
N GLY A 54 10.31 26.19 -6.20
CA GLY A 54 9.13 26.50 -5.38
C GLY A 54 8.84 25.49 -4.26
N THR A 55 9.73 24.54 -3.99
CA THR A 55 9.58 23.62 -2.84
C THR A 55 9.56 24.39 -1.52
N ILE A 56 8.55 24.11 -0.69
CA ILE A 56 8.43 24.64 0.67
C ILE A 56 9.23 23.75 1.63
N TYR A 57 10.02 24.34 2.52
CA TYR A 57 10.74 23.62 3.56
C TYR A 57 10.00 23.69 4.90
N VAL A 58 9.70 22.53 5.49
CA VAL A 58 9.07 22.39 6.82
C VAL A 58 10.04 21.74 7.78
N SER A 59 10.33 22.37 8.92
CA SER A 59 11.16 21.78 9.97
C SER A 59 10.75 22.28 11.34
N ALA A 60 10.60 21.38 12.30
CA ALA A 60 10.32 21.75 13.68
C ALA A 60 11.50 22.47 14.37
N ASN A 61 12.73 22.22 13.90
CA ASN A 61 13.96 22.61 14.60
C ASN A 61 14.95 23.42 13.74
N ASP A 62 14.66 23.68 12.46
CA ASP A 62 15.53 24.46 11.58
C ASP A 62 14.98 25.87 11.35
N THR A 63 15.75 26.89 11.69
CA THR A 63 15.37 28.30 11.55
C THR A 63 15.24 28.76 10.10
N ARG A 64 15.69 27.96 9.14
CA ARG A 64 15.58 28.23 7.69
C ARG A 64 14.26 27.75 7.11
N ALA A 65 13.44 27.01 7.87
CA ALA A 65 12.18 26.48 7.40
C ALA A 65 11.12 27.58 7.25
N ASP A 66 10.28 27.43 6.23
CA ASP A 66 9.13 28.31 5.98
C ASP A 66 8.02 28.06 7.02
N PHE A 67 7.87 26.80 7.46
CA PHE A 67 6.90 26.39 8.47
C PHE A 67 7.51 25.42 9.48
N THR A 68 6.95 25.42 10.69
CA THR A 68 7.28 24.44 11.75
C THR A 68 6.33 23.25 11.78
N LYS A 69 5.18 23.36 11.10
CA LYS A 69 4.12 22.34 11.00
C LYS A 69 3.87 21.99 9.55
N ILE A 70 3.68 20.71 9.28
CA ILE A 70 3.40 20.21 7.92
C ILE A 70 2.00 20.64 7.50
N GLN A 71 1.03 20.60 8.42
CA GLN A 71 -0.34 21.00 8.09
C GLN A 71 -0.44 22.49 7.72
N ASP A 72 0.34 23.37 8.34
CA ASP A 72 0.34 24.79 8.01
C ASP A 72 0.85 25.02 6.57
N ALA A 73 1.87 24.26 6.13
CA ALA A 73 2.35 24.30 4.75
C ALA A 73 1.30 23.76 3.75
N ILE A 74 0.59 22.69 4.10
CA ILE A 74 -0.53 22.15 3.30
C ILE A 74 -1.66 23.18 3.15
N LEU A 75 -1.97 23.93 4.20
CA LEU A 75 -2.97 24.99 4.15
C LEU A 75 -2.49 26.19 3.33
N TYR A 76 -1.20 26.52 3.40
CA TYR A 76 -0.60 27.65 2.68
C TYR A 76 -0.66 27.48 1.16
N ILE A 77 -0.35 26.28 0.64
CA ILE A 77 -0.40 25.99 -0.81
C ILE A 77 -1.84 26.01 -1.37
N GLY A 78 -2.85 25.98 -0.50
CA GLY A 78 -4.25 26.05 -0.88
C GLY A 78 -4.74 24.88 -1.75
N ASN A 79 -5.82 25.13 -2.48
CA ASN A 79 -6.46 24.16 -3.38
C ASN A 79 -6.47 24.72 -4.81
N ASP A 80 -5.42 24.41 -5.55
CA ASP A 80 -5.28 24.69 -6.98
C ASP A 80 -4.97 23.40 -7.74
N THR A 81 -4.71 23.52 -9.04
CA THR A 81 -4.38 22.40 -9.95
C THR A 81 -2.88 22.24 -10.18
N GLU A 82 -2.06 23.14 -9.65
CA GLU A 82 -0.61 23.13 -9.84
C GLU A 82 0.05 22.06 -8.96
N ALA A 83 1.25 21.65 -9.34
CA ALA A 83 2.07 20.75 -8.54
C ALA A 83 2.77 21.51 -7.42
N HIS A 84 2.65 21.01 -6.19
CA HIS A 84 3.35 21.57 -5.02
C HIS A 84 4.22 20.52 -4.32
N TYR A 85 5.38 20.96 -3.84
CA TYR A 85 6.39 20.12 -3.20
C TYR A 85 6.65 20.64 -1.79
N ILE A 86 6.62 19.75 -0.80
CA ILE A 86 6.94 20.06 0.59
C ILE A 86 8.06 19.14 1.05
N LEU A 87 9.25 19.69 1.28
CA LEU A 87 10.35 18.98 1.92
C LEU A 87 10.16 19.07 3.44
N ILE A 88 10.13 17.92 4.11
CA ILE A 88 9.94 17.79 5.55
C ILE A 88 11.26 17.37 6.18
N GLY A 89 11.78 18.21 7.06
CA GLY A 89 13.00 17.96 7.80
C GLY A 89 12.89 16.78 8.76
N ALA A 90 14.02 16.14 9.05
CA ALA A 90 14.08 15.08 10.07
C ALA A 90 13.53 15.59 11.42
N GLY A 91 12.60 14.84 12.01
CA GLY A 91 11.92 15.29 13.22
C GLY A 91 10.65 14.54 13.56
N PHE A 92 10.09 14.92 14.72
CA PHE A 92 8.81 14.42 15.23
C PHE A 92 7.75 15.51 15.12
N TYR A 93 6.67 15.20 14.43
CA TYR A 93 5.56 16.09 14.16
C TYR A 93 4.31 15.50 14.80
N TYR A 94 3.82 16.14 15.86
CA TYR A 94 2.61 15.72 16.57
C TYR A 94 1.40 16.51 16.05
N GLU A 95 0.82 16.04 14.96
CA GLU A 95 -0.27 16.70 14.25
C GLU A 95 -1.05 15.73 13.36
N GLN A 96 -2.26 16.14 12.97
CA GLN A 96 -3.03 15.50 11.91
C GLN A 96 -2.81 16.25 10.60
N LEU A 97 -2.63 15.51 9.52
CA LEU A 97 -2.52 16.03 8.18
C LEU A 97 -3.82 15.78 7.42
N ASN A 98 -4.43 16.84 6.92
CA ASN A 98 -5.65 16.78 6.12
C ASN A 98 -5.43 17.44 4.76
N VAL A 99 -5.41 16.62 3.71
CA VAL A 99 -5.15 17.02 2.34
C VAL A 99 -6.47 17.01 1.56
N THR A 100 -7.02 18.19 1.32
CA THR A 100 -8.30 18.37 0.59
C THR A 100 -8.18 19.01 -0.78
N ARG A 101 -6.97 19.10 -1.32
CA ARG A 101 -6.70 19.69 -2.64
C ARG A 101 -6.88 18.68 -3.78
N SER A 102 -7.21 19.17 -4.98
CA SER A 102 -7.37 18.36 -6.19
C SER A 102 -6.09 18.22 -7.02
N GLY A 103 -5.23 19.24 -7.04
CA GLY A 103 -3.96 19.20 -7.75
C GLY A 103 -2.91 18.28 -7.10
N PRO A 104 -1.80 18.00 -7.81
CA PRO A 104 -0.71 17.20 -7.29
C PRO A 104 -0.07 17.78 -6.03
N LEU A 105 0.34 16.92 -5.10
CA LEU A 105 1.09 17.29 -3.91
C LEU A 105 2.08 16.19 -3.54
N TYR A 106 3.34 16.59 -3.35
CA TYR A 106 4.45 15.70 -3.03
C TYR A 106 5.01 16.05 -1.63
N LEU A 107 4.84 15.16 -0.67
CA LEU A 107 5.47 15.25 0.65
C LEU A 107 6.78 14.46 0.64
N LEU A 108 7.90 15.15 0.83
CA LEU A 108 9.24 14.60 0.70
C LEU A 108 9.91 14.59 2.08
N GLY A 109 10.02 13.44 2.73
CA GLY A 109 10.78 13.32 3.97
C GLY A 109 12.28 13.34 3.71
N GLN A 110 13.04 14.12 4.48
CA GLN A 110 14.50 14.10 4.43
C GLN A 110 15.02 12.69 4.78
N SER A 111 15.83 12.13 3.88
CA SER A 111 16.39 10.79 3.97
C SER A 111 17.58 10.64 3.02
N ASP A 112 18.66 10.01 3.49
CA ASP A 112 19.79 9.66 2.62
C ASP A 112 19.60 8.27 1.97
N LEU A 113 18.62 7.47 2.39
CA LEU A 113 18.44 6.09 1.93
C LEU A 113 18.30 5.98 0.41
N PRO A 114 17.45 6.79 -0.27
CA PRO A 114 17.29 6.71 -1.72
C PRO A 114 18.60 6.98 -2.47
N SER A 115 19.35 8.00 -2.05
CA SER A 115 20.64 8.37 -2.66
C SER A 115 21.74 7.30 -2.45
N GLN A 116 21.57 6.44 -1.45
CA GLN A 116 22.46 5.30 -1.16
C GLN A 116 21.99 4.00 -1.82
N GLY A 117 20.87 4.02 -2.56
CA GLY A 117 20.25 2.83 -3.14
C GLY A 117 19.73 1.84 -2.09
N LYS A 118 19.41 2.30 -0.87
CA LYS A 118 18.92 1.46 0.23
C LYS A 118 17.40 1.50 0.31
N THR A 119 16.81 0.33 0.45
CA THR A 119 15.38 0.16 0.68
C THR A 119 15.02 0.37 2.15
N TYR A 120 13.78 0.75 2.38
CA TYR A 120 13.21 0.95 3.69
C TYR A 120 12.65 -0.34 4.27
N ALA A 121 11.71 -0.97 3.58
CA ALA A 121 11.05 -2.20 4.01
C ALA A 121 12.00 -3.40 4.03
N GLY A 122 13.02 -3.41 3.17
CA GLY A 122 14.02 -4.48 3.11
C GLY A 122 14.90 -4.61 4.37
N ALA A 123 14.88 -3.61 5.26
CA ALA A 123 15.58 -3.66 6.55
C ALA A 123 14.78 -4.36 7.67
N VAL A 124 13.50 -4.68 7.44
CA VAL A 124 12.63 -5.24 8.49
C VAL A 124 12.79 -6.77 8.60
N SER A 125 12.96 -7.24 9.84
CA SER A 125 13.00 -8.65 10.21
C SER A 125 12.51 -8.82 11.66
N TYR A 126 12.45 -10.05 12.17
CA TYR A 126 12.12 -10.28 13.59
C TYR A 126 13.04 -9.59 14.60
N ASN A 127 14.23 -9.17 14.16
CA ASN A 127 15.26 -8.55 15.01
C ASN A 127 15.54 -7.09 14.62
N SER A 128 14.88 -6.55 13.60
CA SER A 128 15.14 -5.21 13.09
C SER A 128 13.87 -4.54 12.60
N THR A 129 13.66 -3.31 13.04
CA THR A 129 12.57 -2.45 12.56
C THR A 129 13.15 -1.39 11.64
N ALA A 130 12.42 -1.02 10.59
CA ALA A 130 12.71 0.18 9.82
C ALA A 130 12.08 1.40 10.49
N ARG A 131 12.74 2.56 10.36
CA ARG A 131 12.24 3.83 10.87
C ARG A 131 12.77 5.00 10.05
N ASN A 132 11.87 5.77 9.44
CA ASN A 132 12.25 6.99 8.74
C ASN A 132 12.67 8.11 9.71
N GLU A 133 13.41 9.11 9.24
CA GLU A 133 13.81 10.25 10.09
C GLU A 133 12.68 11.25 10.31
N VAL A 134 11.69 11.26 9.41
CA VAL A 134 10.46 12.05 9.54
C VAL A 134 9.35 11.19 10.11
N GLN A 135 8.82 11.60 11.25
CA GLN A 135 7.80 10.89 12.01
C GLN A 135 6.61 11.82 12.25
N VAL A 136 5.46 11.50 11.68
CA VAL A 136 4.19 12.20 11.93
C VAL A 136 3.34 11.33 12.83
N ARG A 137 2.87 11.88 13.95
CA ARG A 137 2.23 11.11 15.01
C ARG A 137 0.95 11.77 15.50
N TRP A 138 -0.10 10.97 15.63
CA TRP A 138 -1.34 11.35 16.28
C TRP A 138 -1.90 10.14 17.03
N ASP A 139 -1.84 10.17 18.35
CA ASP A 139 -2.18 9.03 19.21
C ASP A 139 -3.62 9.18 19.73
N GLU A 140 -4.58 8.71 18.95
CA GLU A 140 -6.00 8.77 19.30
C GLU A 140 -6.72 7.52 18.81
N ALA A 141 -7.74 7.04 19.53
CA ALA A 141 -8.51 5.87 19.14
C ALA A 141 -10.02 6.08 19.31
N ASN A 142 -10.80 5.43 18.45
CA ASN A 142 -12.25 5.43 18.56
C ASN A 142 -12.68 4.34 19.55
N GLU A 143 -12.62 4.67 20.84
CA GLU A 143 -13.03 3.76 21.91
C GLU A 143 -14.49 3.27 21.74
N ALA A 144 -14.81 2.11 22.31
CA ALA A 144 -16.16 1.51 22.38
C ALA A 144 -17.24 2.39 23.07
N ASN A 145 -16.90 3.61 23.48
CA ASN A 145 -17.78 4.60 24.10
C ASN A 145 -18.45 5.55 23.10
N ASN A 146 -18.24 5.41 21.79
CA ASN A 146 -18.72 6.34 20.75
C ASN A 146 -18.32 7.81 21.01
N LYS A 147 -17.13 8.03 21.61
CA LYS A 147 -16.64 9.41 21.87
C LYS A 147 -16.46 10.19 20.56
N LEU A 148 -16.06 9.49 19.50
CA LEU A 148 -15.88 10.05 18.16
C LEU A 148 -16.95 9.52 17.22
N ALA A 149 -17.41 10.38 16.32
CA ALA A 149 -18.47 10.03 15.38
C ALA A 149 -18.01 9.05 14.28
N ASP A 150 -16.71 8.96 14.04
CA ASP A 150 -16.09 8.13 13.01
C ASP A 150 -14.57 8.00 13.25
N ASN A 151 -13.93 6.99 12.67
CA ASN A 151 -12.50 6.76 12.83
C ASN A 151 -11.62 7.81 12.12
N VAL A 152 -12.15 8.58 11.15
CA VAL A 152 -11.37 9.63 10.47
C VAL A 152 -10.72 10.61 11.45
N TYR A 153 -11.37 10.87 12.58
CA TYR A 153 -10.90 11.83 13.59
C TYR A 153 -9.68 11.32 14.37
N THR A 154 -9.36 10.03 14.25
CA THR A 154 -8.14 9.44 14.81
C THR A 154 -7.00 9.40 13.79
N GLY A 155 -7.26 9.74 12.52
CA GLY A 155 -6.29 9.66 11.43
C GLY A 155 -5.09 10.58 11.59
N VAL A 156 -3.88 10.05 11.34
CA VAL A 156 -2.67 10.87 11.19
C VAL A 156 -2.67 11.59 9.85
N LEU A 157 -2.98 10.90 8.75
CA LEU A 157 -3.07 11.48 7.40
C LEU A 157 -4.40 11.12 6.74
N THR A 158 -5.11 12.14 6.25
CA THR A 158 -6.32 11.98 5.43
C THR A 158 -6.17 12.66 4.07
N VAL A 159 -6.51 11.94 3.01
CA VAL A 159 -6.45 12.43 1.62
C VAL A 159 -7.79 12.20 0.94
N GLY A 160 -8.47 13.28 0.58
CA GLY A 160 -9.74 13.22 -0.15
C GLY A 160 -10.30 14.61 -0.41
N PRO A 161 -11.33 14.77 -1.26
CA PRO A 161 -11.84 16.09 -1.67
C PRO A 161 -12.40 16.92 -0.51
N THR A 162 -12.79 16.26 0.59
CA THR A 162 -13.17 16.85 1.88
C THR A 162 -12.83 15.85 2.98
N LEU A 163 -12.75 16.30 4.24
CA LEU A 163 -12.64 15.39 5.39
C LEU A 163 -13.81 14.40 5.44
N ASP A 164 -15.04 14.88 5.21
CA ASP A 164 -16.26 14.05 5.19
C ASP A 164 -16.19 12.94 4.14
N ALA A 165 -15.51 13.16 3.02
CA ALA A 165 -15.32 12.14 2.00
C ALA A 165 -14.39 11.01 2.43
N THR A 166 -13.57 11.24 3.46
CA THR A 166 -12.66 10.26 4.07
C THR A 166 -13.24 9.58 5.31
N LEU A 167 -14.48 9.91 5.70
CA LEU A 167 -15.19 9.18 6.76
C LEU A 167 -15.35 7.71 6.38
N THR A 168 -15.19 6.83 7.38
CA THR A 168 -15.32 5.38 7.20
C THR A 168 -16.74 5.01 6.85
N GLY A 169 -17.72 5.59 7.56
CA GLY A 169 -19.13 5.42 7.34
C GLY A 169 -19.65 4.00 7.61
N SER A 170 -20.84 3.92 8.22
CA SER A 170 -21.54 2.65 8.38
C SER A 170 -22.10 2.15 7.03
N GLY A 171 -22.11 0.84 6.80
CA GLY A 171 -22.73 0.21 5.63
C GLY A 171 -21.80 0.01 4.43
N THR A 172 -22.37 -0.40 3.30
CA THR A 172 -21.63 -0.89 2.10
C THR A 172 -21.16 0.21 1.17
N THR A 173 -21.61 1.46 1.37
CA THR A 173 -21.38 2.60 0.48
C THR A 173 -20.36 3.61 1.01
N GLY A 174 -19.88 3.42 2.25
CA GLY A 174 -19.18 4.44 3.02
C GLY A 174 -20.09 5.62 3.41
N TYR A 175 -19.50 6.68 3.96
CA TYR A 175 -20.24 7.88 4.34
C TYR A 175 -20.80 8.60 3.09
N PRO A 176 -22.10 8.97 3.08
CA PRO A 176 -22.68 9.69 1.96
C PRO A 176 -22.11 11.11 1.89
N VAL A 177 -21.58 11.48 0.73
CA VAL A 177 -21.12 12.85 0.43
C VAL A 177 -22.15 13.56 -0.47
N PRO A 178 -22.19 14.90 -0.48
CA PRO A 178 -23.06 15.65 -1.38
C PRO A 178 -22.98 15.19 -2.83
N ALA A 179 -24.11 15.21 -3.54
CA ALA A 179 -24.12 14.90 -4.96
C ALA A 179 -23.21 15.89 -5.71
N GLY A 180 -22.34 15.38 -6.56
CA GLY A 180 -21.37 16.20 -7.30
C GLY A 180 -20.07 16.52 -6.55
N THR A 181 -19.81 15.94 -5.37
CA THR A 181 -18.48 16.02 -4.74
C THR A 181 -17.41 15.57 -5.75
N PRO A 182 -16.41 16.43 -6.05
CA PRO A 182 -15.42 16.12 -7.07
C PRO A 182 -14.49 14.98 -6.62
N PHE A 183 -13.67 14.50 -7.55
CA PHE A 183 -12.49 13.73 -7.18
C PHE A 183 -11.49 14.66 -6.46
N GLY A 184 -10.85 14.16 -5.41
CA GLY A 184 -9.79 14.84 -4.67
C GLY A 184 -8.48 14.81 -5.43
N SER A 185 -7.35 14.71 -4.71
CA SER A 185 -6.04 14.77 -5.35
C SER A 185 -5.89 13.69 -6.42
N VAL A 186 -5.54 14.13 -7.63
CA VAL A 186 -5.30 13.24 -8.78
C VAL A 186 -3.91 12.61 -8.75
N ASP A 187 -2.99 13.17 -7.96
CA ASP A 187 -1.60 12.74 -7.83
C ASP A 187 -0.98 13.20 -6.49
N PHE A 188 -1.36 12.54 -5.40
CA PHE A 188 -0.74 12.75 -4.09
C PHE A 188 0.38 11.74 -3.88
N ARG A 189 1.56 12.18 -3.46
CA ARG A 189 2.68 11.26 -3.18
C ARG A 189 3.42 11.59 -1.90
N VAL A 190 3.87 10.55 -1.20
CA VAL A 190 4.71 10.68 -0.01
C VAL A 190 5.94 9.80 -0.12
N TYR A 191 7.09 10.35 0.28
CA TYR A 191 8.38 9.67 0.25
C TYR A 191 9.04 9.73 1.63
N ASN A 192 9.46 8.57 2.17
CA ASN A 192 10.30 8.48 3.38
C ASN A 192 9.71 9.18 4.62
N VAL A 193 8.40 9.02 4.86
CA VAL A 193 7.72 9.52 6.06
C VAL A 193 7.03 8.36 6.78
N ASP A 194 7.11 8.33 8.11
CA ASP A 194 6.34 7.41 8.93
C ASP A 194 5.12 8.11 9.53
N PHE A 195 3.95 7.52 9.36
CA PHE A 195 2.69 7.92 9.98
C PHE A 195 2.33 6.95 11.10
N ARG A 196 2.22 7.47 12.32
CA ARG A 196 2.04 6.67 13.54
C ARG A 196 0.81 7.07 14.31
N ASN A 197 -0.10 6.14 14.48
CA ASN A 197 -1.14 6.21 15.50
C ASN A 197 -0.97 5.03 16.44
N GLU A 198 -0.14 5.19 17.46
CA GLU A 198 0.20 4.14 18.42
C GLU A 198 -0.43 4.49 19.77
N TYR A 199 -1.75 4.80 19.73
CA TYR A 199 -2.56 5.24 20.88
C TYR A 199 -2.30 4.42 22.16
N ALA A 200 -2.28 3.09 22.03
CA ALA A 200 -1.93 2.16 23.08
C ALA A 200 -0.88 1.15 22.56
N PRO A 201 -0.14 0.45 23.45
CA PRO A 201 0.79 -0.61 23.04
C PRO A 201 0.08 -1.95 22.76
N TYR A 202 -1.21 -1.91 22.41
CA TYR A 202 -2.07 -3.03 22.04
C TYR A 202 -3.28 -2.49 21.26
N SER A 203 -4.07 -3.37 20.62
CA SER A 203 -5.33 -3.00 20.00
C SER A 203 -6.37 -2.54 21.03
N ASP A 204 -6.60 -1.23 21.12
CA ASP A 204 -7.56 -0.57 22.03
C ASP A 204 -8.63 0.21 21.24
N GLY A 205 -9.13 -0.40 20.17
CA GLY A 205 -10.08 0.18 19.23
C GLY A 205 -9.43 0.81 17.98
N PRO A 206 -10.25 1.20 16.99
CA PRO A 206 -9.76 1.76 15.71
C PRO A 206 -8.90 3.01 15.87
N ALA A 207 -7.70 2.98 15.29
CA ALA A 207 -6.71 4.04 15.37
C ALA A 207 -6.04 4.22 13.99
N HIS A 208 -6.43 5.23 13.22
CA HIS A 208 -5.99 5.35 11.83
C HIS A 208 -4.60 5.95 11.70
N ALA A 209 -3.72 5.30 10.93
CA ALA A 209 -2.52 5.95 10.42
C ALA A 209 -2.80 6.68 9.10
N LEU A 210 -3.63 6.09 8.22
CA LEU A 210 -3.94 6.64 6.90
C LEU A 210 -5.41 6.45 6.52
N GLY A 211 -6.01 7.50 5.94
CA GLY A 211 -7.26 7.43 5.19
C GLY A 211 -7.12 8.04 3.79
N VAL A 212 -7.45 7.28 2.75
CA VAL A 212 -7.50 7.78 1.36
C VAL A 212 -8.89 7.55 0.79
N SER A 213 -9.55 8.56 0.22
CA SER A 213 -10.86 8.41 -0.41
C SER A 213 -11.03 9.37 -1.58
N ARG A 214 -11.58 8.87 -2.70
CA ARG A 214 -11.79 9.65 -3.93
C ARG A 214 -10.52 10.39 -4.37
N ALA A 215 -9.37 9.75 -4.24
CA ALA A 215 -8.07 10.34 -4.53
C ALA A 215 -7.12 9.24 -5.02
N ASN A 216 -6.07 9.64 -5.70
CA ASN A 216 -4.94 8.80 -6.08
C ASN A 216 -3.76 9.14 -5.17
N ALA A 217 -3.24 8.15 -4.43
CA ALA A 217 -2.21 8.36 -3.42
C ALA A 217 -1.08 7.31 -3.49
N GLY A 218 0.14 7.74 -3.80
CA GLY A 218 1.34 6.90 -3.85
C GLY A 218 2.22 7.08 -2.61
N PHE A 219 2.74 5.98 -2.08
CA PHE A 219 3.58 6.00 -0.88
C PHE A 219 4.84 5.15 -1.10
N TYR A 220 6.00 5.80 -0.98
CA TYR A 220 7.30 5.21 -1.35
C TYR A 220 8.22 5.26 -0.14
N SER A 221 8.76 4.11 0.26
CA SER A 221 9.66 4.02 1.43
C SER A 221 9.03 4.62 2.70
N SER A 222 7.70 4.57 2.82
CA SER A 222 6.93 5.18 3.91
C SER A 222 6.39 4.12 4.88
N GLY A 223 6.17 4.51 6.13
CA GLY A 223 5.69 3.62 7.17
C GLY A 223 4.30 4.00 7.70
N PHE A 224 3.49 3.02 8.04
CA PHE A 224 2.17 3.18 8.66
C PHE A 224 2.05 2.26 9.87
N TYR A 225 1.88 2.84 11.05
CA TYR A 225 1.95 2.08 12.29
C TYR A 225 0.73 2.34 13.16
N SER A 226 -0.07 1.31 13.39
CA SER A 226 -1.16 1.31 14.37
C SER A 226 -1.51 -0.14 14.78
N TRP A 227 -2.67 -0.39 15.36
CA TRP A 227 -3.11 -1.71 15.83
C TRP A 227 -4.37 -2.15 15.12
N GLN A 228 -5.50 -1.50 15.41
CA GLN A 228 -6.74 -1.74 14.69
C GLN A 228 -6.98 -0.65 13.64
N ASP A 229 -7.42 -1.05 12.45
CA ASP A 229 -7.83 -0.15 11.37
C ASP A 229 -6.72 0.84 10.94
N THR A 230 -5.50 0.35 10.69
CA THR A 230 -4.31 1.18 10.38
C THR A 230 -4.43 1.95 9.07
N VAL A 231 -4.80 1.27 7.98
CA VAL A 231 -4.90 1.85 6.63
C VAL A 231 -6.33 1.69 6.11
N TYR A 232 -6.99 2.82 5.91
CA TYR A 232 -8.31 2.90 5.33
C TYR A 232 -8.25 3.40 3.88
N ILE A 233 -8.69 2.57 2.93
CA ILE A 233 -8.91 3.01 1.54
C ILE A 233 -10.40 3.05 1.25
N GLY A 234 -10.97 4.25 1.31
CA GLY A 234 -12.38 4.49 1.09
C GLY A 234 -12.79 4.51 -0.39
N LYS A 235 -14.03 4.91 -0.62
CA LYS A 235 -14.69 4.83 -1.93
C LYS A 235 -13.94 5.64 -2.99
N LEU A 236 -13.73 5.05 -4.18
CA LEU A 236 -12.97 5.64 -5.29
C LEU A 236 -11.53 6.05 -4.90
N GLY A 237 -11.02 5.60 -3.75
CA GLY A 237 -9.63 5.78 -3.38
C GLY A 237 -8.76 4.76 -4.11
N ASN A 238 -7.68 5.23 -4.71
CA ASN A 238 -6.61 4.41 -5.24
C ASN A 238 -5.35 4.68 -4.42
N ALA A 239 -4.74 3.64 -3.86
CA ALA A 239 -3.51 3.75 -3.09
C ALA A 239 -2.47 2.74 -3.57
N TYR A 240 -1.25 3.22 -3.84
CA TYR A 240 -0.11 2.39 -4.26
C TYR A 240 1.03 2.51 -3.26
N PHE A 241 1.44 1.39 -2.68
CA PHE A 241 2.53 1.33 -1.70
C PHE A 241 3.70 0.55 -2.30
N TYR A 242 4.88 1.15 -2.25
CA TYR A 242 6.12 0.53 -2.70
C TYR A 242 7.22 0.73 -1.67
N ASP A 243 7.96 -0.33 -1.34
CA ASP A 243 9.00 -0.30 -0.29
C ASP A 243 8.45 0.22 1.05
N ALA A 244 7.17 -0.06 1.35
CA ALA A 244 6.48 0.46 2.52
C ALA A 244 6.52 -0.53 3.69
N VAL A 245 6.28 -0.02 4.91
CA VAL A 245 6.01 -0.83 6.09
C VAL A 245 4.61 -0.53 6.58
N VAL A 246 3.76 -1.56 6.72
CA VAL A 246 2.44 -1.43 7.35
C VAL A 246 2.39 -2.34 8.56
N ALA A 247 2.29 -1.76 9.76
CA ALA A 247 2.24 -2.50 11.01
C ALA A 247 0.86 -2.41 11.65
N GLY A 248 0.30 -3.56 12.04
CA GLY A 248 -1.05 -3.66 12.59
C GLY A 248 -1.34 -5.01 13.25
N GLU A 249 -2.54 -5.11 13.82
CA GLU A 249 -3.09 -6.30 14.48
C GLU A 249 -4.46 -6.66 13.89
N THR A 250 -5.47 -5.79 14.04
CA THR A 250 -6.86 -6.08 13.68
C THR A 250 -7.29 -5.31 12.46
N ASP A 251 -7.67 -6.04 11.40
CA ASP A 251 -8.27 -5.47 10.18
C ASP A 251 -7.45 -4.28 9.64
N PHE A 252 -6.12 -4.37 9.73
CA PHE A 252 -5.26 -3.20 9.61
C PHE A 252 -5.12 -2.70 8.16
N LEU A 253 -5.57 -3.47 7.18
CA LEU A 253 -5.88 -3.02 5.82
C LEU A 253 -7.40 -3.16 5.59
N TYR A 254 -8.11 -2.05 5.48
CA TYR A 254 -9.56 -2.12 5.35
C TYR A 254 -10.14 -0.98 4.51
N GLY A 255 -11.40 -1.16 4.06
CA GLY A 255 -12.08 -0.17 3.23
C GLY A 255 -12.82 -0.77 2.05
N PHE A 256 -12.97 0.01 0.97
CA PHE A 256 -13.70 -0.35 -0.25
C PHE A 256 -13.01 0.07 -1.55
N GLY A 257 -11.91 0.82 -1.53
CA GLY A 257 -11.24 1.29 -2.75
C GLY A 257 -10.33 0.24 -3.38
N THR A 258 -9.26 0.70 -4.05
CA THR A 258 -8.20 -0.16 -4.59
C THR A 258 -6.89 0.14 -3.88
N LEU A 259 -6.31 -0.88 -3.26
CA LEU A 259 -4.99 -0.83 -2.62
C LEU A 259 -4.06 -1.82 -3.32
N TYR A 260 -2.91 -1.38 -3.79
CA TYR A 260 -1.87 -2.25 -4.33
C TYR A 260 -0.58 -2.01 -3.54
N ILE A 261 -0.07 -3.05 -2.90
CA ILE A 261 1.14 -3.04 -2.07
C ILE A 261 2.16 -3.97 -2.74
N THR A 262 3.35 -3.46 -3.06
CA THR A 262 4.42 -4.30 -3.59
C THR A 262 5.77 -4.02 -2.98
N LYS A 263 6.66 -5.02 -2.96
CA LYS A 263 8.02 -4.92 -2.41
C LYS A 263 8.06 -4.34 -0.99
N SER A 264 7.05 -4.68 -0.18
CA SER A 264 6.78 -4.04 1.11
C SER A 264 6.75 -5.07 2.24
N THR A 265 6.68 -4.59 3.49
CA THR A 265 6.54 -5.42 4.68
C THR A 265 5.23 -5.16 5.39
N LEU A 266 4.43 -6.21 5.59
CA LEU A 266 3.30 -6.20 6.49
C LEU A 266 3.76 -6.80 7.83
N SER A 267 3.82 -5.96 8.86
CA SER A 267 4.34 -6.28 10.20
C SER A 267 3.19 -6.62 11.15
N LEU A 268 3.06 -7.90 11.50
CA LEU A 268 1.99 -8.42 12.36
C LEU A 268 2.34 -8.19 13.84
N ARG A 269 1.69 -7.23 14.47
CA ARG A 269 1.91 -6.91 15.90
C ARG A 269 1.31 -7.95 16.83
N HIS A 270 0.18 -8.51 16.41
CA HIS A 270 -0.47 -9.68 16.97
C HIS A 270 -1.49 -10.20 15.94
N CYS A 271 -2.29 -11.22 16.28
CA CYS A 271 -3.43 -11.62 15.46
C CYS A 271 -4.74 -11.13 16.07
N GLY A 272 -5.48 -10.30 15.33
CA GLY A 272 -6.87 -9.98 15.62
C GLY A 272 -7.65 -9.87 14.31
N GLY A 273 -8.82 -10.49 14.20
CA GLY A 273 -9.56 -10.47 12.93
C GLY A 273 -8.75 -11.03 11.75
N GLY A 274 -8.52 -10.21 10.71
CA GLY A 274 -7.59 -10.53 9.63
C GLY A 274 -6.69 -9.36 9.25
N ILE A 275 -5.67 -9.61 8.43
CA ILE A 275 -4.83 -8.55 7.84
C ILE A 275 -5.70 -7.63 6.97
N THR A 276 -6.52 -8.23 6.10
CA THR A 276 -7.47 -7.51 5.23
C THR A 276 -8.92 -7.64 5.70
N ALA A 277 -9.65 -6.53 5.67
CA ALA A 277 -11.10 -6.48 5.89
C ALA A 277 -11.78 -5.57 4.86
N TRP A 278 -12.08 -6.11 3.69
CA TRP A 278 -12.63 -5.32 2.59
C TRP A 278 -14.16 -5.38 2.56
N LYS A 279 -14.78 -4.24 2.32
CA LYS A 279 -16.14 -4.15 1.82
C LYS A 279 -16.04 -3.99 0.32
N GLY A 280 -16.30 -5.04 -0.44
CA GLY A 280 -16.52 -4.84 -1.88
C GLY A 280 -17.81 -4.04 -2.09
N MET A 281 -17.87 -3.34 -3.21
CA MET A 281 -19.04 -2.55 -3.59
C MET A 281 -19.34 -2.75 -5.08
N ASN A 282 -20.62 -2.86 -5.43
CA ASN A 282 -21.05 -2.62 -6.80
C ASN A 282 -21.13 -1.10 -7.04
N THR A 283 -20.23 -0.57 -7.87
CA THR A 283 -20.26 0.84 -8.32
C THR A 283 -21.16 0.99 -9.56
N THR A 284 -21.28 2.20 -10.09
CA THR A 284 -21.93 2.43 -11.38
C THR A 284 -21.18 1.81 -12.56
N PHE A 285 -19.98 1.29 -12.34
CA PHE A 285 -19.12 0.57 -13.29
C PHE A 285 -18.56 -0.71 -12.67
N ALA A 286 -18.08 -1.65 -13.49
CA ALA A 286 -17.36 -2.84 -13.02
C ALA A 286 -15.99 -2.42 -12.47
N ASN A 287 -15.72 -2.70 -11.20
CA ASN A 287 -14.49 -2.27 -10.54
C ASN A 287 -13.63 -3.45 -10.05
N LYS A 288 -12.35 -3.15 -9.84
CA LYS A 288 -11.36 -4.01 -9.18
C LYS A 288 -11.02 -3.49 -7.78
N TYR A 289 -12.02 -2.96 -7.07
CA TYR A 289 -11.84 -2.61 -5.65
C TYR A 289 -11.43 -3.83 -4.85
N GLY A 290 -10.35 -3.71 -4.10
CA GLY A 290 -9.73 -4.78 -3.36
C GLY A 290 -8.37 -4.37 -2.79
N ALA A 291 -7.80 -5.24 -1.97
CA ALA A 291 -6.42 -5.15 -1.51
C ALA A 291 -5.56 -6.21 -2.19
N TYR A 292 -4.52 -5.77 -2.89
CA TYR A 292 -3.59 -6.60 -3.65
C TYR A 292 -2.21 -6.48 -3.02
N VAL A 293 -1.72 -7.57 -2.43
CA VAL A 293 -0.39 -7.65 -1.80
C VAL A 293 0.48 -8.54 -2.66
N ASP A 294 1.49 -7.93 -3.28
CA ASP A 294 2.34 -8.52 -4.30
C ASP A 294 3.81 -8.47 -3.88
N ALA A 295 4.61 -9.49 -4.21
CA ALA A 295 6.07 -9.47 -4.06
C ALA A 295 6.56 -8.92 -2.70
N SER A 296 5.84 -9.21 -1.62
CA SER A 296 5.99 -8.59 -0.30
C SER A 296 6.24 -9.65 0.76
N GLN A 297 6.55 -9.22 1.98
CA GLN A 297 6.65 -10.13 3.12
C GLN A 297 5.58 -9.81 4.16
N VAL A 298 5.02 -10.87 4.74
CA VAL A 298 4.10 -10.83 5.88
C VAL A 298 4.77 -11.57 7.03
N ILE A 299 5.16 -10.81 8.06
CA ILE A 299 5.99 -11.32 9.15
C ILE A 299 5.49 -10.82 10.50
N ALA A 300 5.69 -11.59 11.56
CA ALA A 300 5.55 -11.08 12.92
C ALA A 300 6.49 -9.90 13.19
N ASP A 301 6.00 -8.92 13.95
CA ASP A 301 6.68 -7.65 14.19
C ASP A 301 8.01 -7.79 14.95
N ASN A 302 8.11 -8.83 15.78
CA ASN A 302 9.33 -9.15 16.52
C ASN A 302 9.34 -10.62 16.92
N SER A 303 10.48 -11.09 17.42
CA SER A 303 10.68 -12.48 17.85
C SER A 303 9.75 -12.94 18.98
N SER A 304 9.32 -12.06 19.88
CA SER A 304 8.36 -12.41 20.94
C SER A 304 7.00 -12.68 20.33
N THR A 305 6.48 -11.74 19.52
CA THR A 305 5.23 -11.92 18.80
C THR A 305 5.28 -13.17 17.94
N ALA A 306 6.37 -13.39 17.19
CA ALA A 306 6.53 -14.55 16.30
C ALA A 306 6.31 -15.89 17.01
N ALA A 307 6.76 -16.02 18.25
CA ALA A 307 6.55 -17.23 19.04
C ALA A 307 5.08 -17.41 19.46
N ASP A 308 4.37 -16.32 19.69
CA ASP A 308 2.99 -16.32 20.19
C ASP A 308 1.95 -16.51 19.09
N VAL A 309 2.24 -16.14 17.84
CA VAL A 309 1.24 -16.08 16.75
C VAL A 309 1.31 -17.22 15.73
N VAL A 310 2.18 -18.21 15.92
CA VAL A 310 2.39 -19.32 14.97
C VAL A 310 1.07 -19.99 14.56
N GLY A 311 0.74 -19.94 13.27
CA GLY A 311 -0.45 -20.55 12.67
C GLY A 311 -1.78 -19.90 13.05
N ARG A 312 -1.78 -18.66 13.57
CA ARG A 312 -2.98 -18.00 14.12
C ARG A 312 -3.52 -16.87 13.27
N CYS A 313 -2.66 -16.11 12.58
CA CYS A 313 -3.06 -14.88 11.88
C CYS A 313 -3.74 -15.21 10.54
N ALA A 314 -4.83 -14.51 10.23
CA ALA A 314 -5.55 -14.70 8.96
C ALA A 314 -5.16 -13.64 7.93
N LEU A 315 -5.05 -14.04 6.66
CA LEU A 315 -4.83 -13.11 5.53
C LEU A 315 -5.97 -12.09 5.39
N GLY A 316 -7.17 -12.44 5.85
CA GLY A 316 -8.29 -11.53 5.87
C GLY A 316 -9.59 -12.18 6.33
N ARG A 317 -10.61 -11.32 6.45
CA ARG A 317 -11.99 -11.72 6.73
C ARG A 317 -12.98 -10.76 6.04
N PRO A 318 -14.16 -11.25 5.62
CA PRO A 318 -15.07 -10.47 4.78
C PRO A 318 -15.82 -9.43 5.59
N TRP A 319 -15.43 -8.16 5.51
CA TRP A 319 -16.24 -7.09 6.12
C TRP A 319 -17.64 -7.05 5.50
N ASN A 320 -17.76 -7.41 4.22
CA ASN A 320 -19.00 -7.87 3.62
C ASN A 320 -18.77 -9.02 2.61
N ALA A 321 -19.86 -9.55 2.05
CA ALA A 321 -19.80 -10.67 1.11
C ALA A 321 -19.19 -10.35 -0.26
N GLN A 322 -18.87 -9.08 -0.55
CA GLN A 322 -18.17 -8.66 -1.75
C GLN A 322 -16.67 -8.45 -1.51
N HIS A 323 -16.14 -8.81 -0.34
CA HIS A 323 -14.71 -8.69 -0.02
C HIS A 323 -13.83 -9.17 -1.18
N ARG A 324 -12.82 -8.37 -1.51
CA ARG A 324 -11.77 -8.73 -2.47
C ARG A 324 -10.40 -8.49 -1.88
N SER A 325 -9.57 -9.52 -1.81
CA SER A 325 -8.15 -9.39 -1.55
C SER A 325 -7.36 -10.52 -2.20
N VAL A 326 -6.12 -10.22 -2.59
CA VAL A 326 -5.20 -11.18 -3.20
C VAL A 326 -3.84 -11.03 -2.53
N PHE A 327 -3.27 -12.13 -2.05
CA PHE A 327 -1.86 -12.22 -1.66
C PHE A 327 -1.13 -13.04 -2.72
N MET A 328 -0.17 -12.43 -3.39
CA MET A 328 0.53 -13.02 -4.53
C MET A 328 2.05 -12.82 -4.44
N ASP A 329 2.82 -13.83 -4.88
CA ASP A 329 4.29 -13.83 -4.89
C ASP A 329 4.92 -13.36 -3.56
N SER A 330 4.27 -13.65 -2.45
CA SER A 330 4.63 -13.07 -1.15
C SER A 330 5.15 -14.11 -0.17
N TYR A 331 6.14 -13.70 0.62
CA TYR A 331 6.64 -14.49 1.74
C TYR A 331 5.65 -14.40 2.91
N LEU A 332 5.12 -15.54 3.33
CA LEU A 332 4.25 -15.69 4.50
C LEU A 332 5.02 -16.43 5.59
N ASP A 333 5.29 -15.74 6.70
CA ASP A 333 5.95 -16.37 7.83
C ASP A 333 5.04 -17.35 8.60
N ALA A 334 5.60 -17.99 9.63
CA ALA A 334 4.91 -19.04 10.37
C ALA A 334 3.68 -18.52 11.14
N SER A 335 3.45 -17.21 11.21
CA SER A 335 2.29 -16.60 11.87
C SER A 335 0.98 -16.92 11.13
N ILE A 336 1.04 -17.09 9.81
CA ILE A 336 -0.17 -17.25 8.99
C ILE A 336 -0.83 -18.62 9.23
N ARG A 337 -2.14 -18.58 9.44
CA ARG A 337 -2.97 -19.77 9.58
C ARG A 337 -2.93 -20.58 8.27
N PRO A 338 -2.79 -21.91 8.31
CA PRO A 338 -2.68 -22.73 7.10
C PRO A 338 -3.83 -22.60 6.09
N GLY A 339 -5.03 -22.23 6.54
CA GLY A 339 -6.17 -22.01 5.66
C GLY A 339 -6.19 -20.65 4.95
N GLY A 340 -5.31 -19.71 5.31
CA GLY A 340 -5.26 -18.35 4.77
C GLY A 340 -6.32 -17.43 5.36
N TYR A 341 -7.53 -17.46 4.79
CA TYR A 341 -8.65 -16.60 5.15
C TYR A 341 -9.59 -17.23 6.19
N ILE A 342 -10.40 -16.40 6.84
CA ILE A 342 -11.41 -16.82 7.81
C ILE A 342 -12.76 -16.15 7.56
N ASP A 343 -13.82 -16.77 8.08
CA ASP A 343 -15.15 -16.16 8.14
C ASP A 343 -15.14 -14.87 8.98
N TRP A 344 -16.13 -13.98 8.80
CA TRP A 344 -16.17 -12.71 9.52
C TRP A 344 -16.15 -12.87 11.05
N SER A 345 -16.96 -13.81 11.56
CA SER A 345 -16.96 -14.23 12.96
C SER A 345 -17.46 -15.67 13.11
N ALA A 346 -17.39 -16.21 14.33
CA ALA A 346 -17.90 -17.55 14.64
C ALA A 346 -19.40 -17.73 14.37
N THR A 347 -20.18 -16.64 14.33
CA THR A 347 -21.63 -16.66 14.11
C THR A 347 -22.05 -16.04 12.78
N GLU A 348 -21.14 -15.35 12.09
CA GLU A 348 -21.42 -14.67 10.83
C GLU A 348 -20.34 -15.00 9.80
N ARG A 349 -20.74 -15.74 8.75
CA ARG A 349 -19.81 -16.13 7.70
C ARG A 349 -19.40 -14.95 6.82
N ARG A 350 -20.40 -14.23 6.31
CA ARG A 350 -20.31 -13.19 5.26
C ARG A 350 -19.55 -13.63 3.99
N VAL A 351 -19.60 -14.92 3.63
CA VAL A 351 -19.02 -15.45 2.38
C VAL A 351 -20.13 -15.92 1.44
N ASN A 352 -20.05 -15.54 0.16
CA ASN A 352 -20.90 -16.06 -0.93
C ASN A 352 -20.13 -16.07 -2.27
N ASN A 353 -20.85 -16.24 -3.38
CA ASN A 353 -20.27 -16.28 -4.74
C ASN A 353 -19.63 -14.97 -5.22
N TYR A 354 -19.77 -13.86 -4.48
CA TYR A 354 -19.12 -12.59 -4.79
C TYR A 354 -17.85 -12.34 -3.96
N THR A 355 -17.56 -13.22 -2.99
CA THR A 355 -16.38 -13.11 -2.14
C THR A 355 -15.15 -13.60 -2.90
N PHE A 356 -14.11 -12.77 -2.98
CA PHE A 356 -12.87 -13.07 -3.68
C PHE A 356 -11.68 -12.94 -2.72
N MET A 357 -11.37 -14.03 -2.04
CA MET A 357 -10.26 -14.13 -1.10
C MET A 357 -9.24 -15.08 -1.67
N ALA A 358 -8.20 -14.55 -2.28
CA ALA A 358 -7.33 -15.33 -3.14
C ALA A 358 -5.86 -15.32 -2.72
N THR A 359 -5.18 -16.40 -3.09
CA THR A 359 -3.72 -16.56 -3.00
C THR A 359 -3.16 -17.03 -4.34
N TRP A 360 -1.94 -16.62 -4.67
CA TRP A 360 -1.21 -17.12 -5.83
C TRP A 360 0.30 -17.16 -5.56
N ASP A 361 0.94 -18.29 -5.79
CA ASP A 361 2.40 -18.46 -5.69
C ASP A 361 3.08 -17.83 -4.45
N ASN A 362 2.40 -17.84 -3.31
CA ASN A 362 3.02 -17.44 -2.05
C ASN A 362 4.00 -18.52 -1.60
N TYR A 363 4.90 -18.16 -0.70
CA TYR A 363 5.91 -19.09 -0.18
C TYR A 363 6.24 -18.78 1.29
N GLY A 364 7.05 -19.62 1.92
CA GLY A 364 7.39 -19.49 3.34
C GLY A 364 6.58 -20.42 4.25
N PRO A 365 6.93 -20.48 5.54
CA PRO A 365 6.39 -21.48 6.48
C PRO A 365 4.90 -21.29 6.82
N GLY A 366 4.33 -20.12 6.60
CA GLY A 366 2.88 -19.88 6.77
C GLY A 366 2.03 -20.31 5.59
N TRP A 367 2.64 -20.54 4.43
CA TRP A 367 1.92 -20.93 3.22
C TRP A 367 1.68 -22.43 3.17
N ASN A 368 0.42 -22.82 2.99
CA ASN A 368 0.03 -24.22 2.85
C ASN A 368 -1.10 -24.36 1.83
N VAL A 369 -0.73 -24.50 0.56
CA VAL A 369 -1.68 -24.61 -0.57
C VAL A 369 -2.71 -25.73 -0.40
N THR A 370 -2.34 -26.85 0.23
CA THR A 370 -3.28 -27.96 0.48
C THR A 370 -4.35 -27.56 1.50
N ALA A 371 -3.97 -26.89 2.58
CA ALA A 371 -4.90 -26.41 3.59
C ALA A 371 -5.74 -25.22 3.09
N GLU A 372 -5.18 -24.32 2.28
CA GLU A 372 -5.92 -23.24 1.61
C GLU A 372 -7.04 -23.83 0.73
N ARG A 373 -6.72 -24.80 -0.13
CA ARG A 373 -7.72 -25.50 -0.97
C ARG A 373 -8.78 -26.24 -0.16
N ALA A 374 -8.42 -26.78 1.00
CA ALA A 374 -9.34 -27.49 1.89
C ALA A 374 -10.22 -26.56 2.76
N SER A 375 -9.92 -25.26 2.80
CA SER A 375 -10.55 -24.30 3.72
C SER A 375 -12.01 -23.95 3.35
N ASN A 376 -12.42 -24.18 2.09
CA ASN A 376 -13.70 -23.74 1.53
C ASN A 376 -13.95 -22.20 1.61
N ILE A 377 -12.91 -21.41 1.80
CA ILE A 377 -12.95 -19.94 1.80
C ILE A 377 -11.87 -19.33 0.92
N THR A 378 -10.66 -19.89 0.94
CA THR A 378 -9.52 -19.39 0.17
C THR A 378 -9.55 -19.94 -1.26
N ILE A 379 -9.48 -19.02 -2.22
CA ILE A 379 -9.33 -19.33 -3.64
C ILE A 379 -7.84 -19.40 -3.96
N VAL A 380 -7.33 -20.57 -4.30
CA VAL A 380 -5.96 -20.72 -4.80
C VAL A 380 -6.00 -20.53 -6.32
N LEU A 381 -5.42 -19.44 -6.80
CA LEU A 381 -5.34 -19.11 -8.22
C LEU A 381 -4.21 -19.91 -8.89
N ASP A 382 -4.35 -20.10 -10.20
CA ASP A 382 -3.26 -20.43 -11.12
C ASP A 382 -2.79 -19.17 -11.87
N ASP A 383 -1.84 -19.33 -12.77
CA ASP A 383 -1.23 -18.22 -13.52
C ASP A 383 -2.25 -17.45 -14.37
N GLU A 384 -3.22 -18.15 -14.96
CA GLU A 384 -4.31 -17.49 -15.71
C GLU A 384 -5.26 -16.74 -14.77
N GLY A 385 -5.55 -17.31 -13.59
CA GLY A 385 -6.45 -16.72 -12.60
C GLY A 385 -5.91 -15.45 -11.95
N VAL A 386 -4.58 -15.31 -11.81
CA VAL A 386 -3.96 -14.12 -11.22
C VAL A 386 -3.77 -12.97 -12.21
N GLU A 387 -3.63 -13.28 -13.50
CA GLU A 387 -3.29 -12.30 -14.55
C GLU A 387 -4.14 -11.02 -14.54
N PRO A 388 -5.46 -11.04 -14.29
CA PRO A 388 -6.27 -9.82 -14.20
C PRO A 388 -5.95 -8.90 -13.01
N TYR A 389 -5.04 -9.27 -12.12
CA TYR A 389 -4.73 -8.54 -10.89
C TYR A 389 -3.23 -8.36 -10.66
N ARG A 390 -2.41 -8.87 -11.57
CA ARG A 390 -0.98 -9.09 -11.37
C ARG A 390 -0.18 -7.80 -11.28
N TRP A 391 -0.71 -6.71 -11.85
CA TRP A 391 0.02 -5.44 -11.90
C TRP A 391 -0.85 -4.26 -11.50
N PRO A 392 -0.22 -3.14 -11.07
CA PRO A 392 -0.92 -1.89 -10.80
C PRO A 392 -1.84 -1.44 -11.94
N VAL A 393 -1.38 -1.61 -13.19
CA VAL A 393 -2.14 -1.22 -14.40
C VAL A 393 -3.44 -2.01 -14.55
N ASP A 394 -3.50 -3.22 -14.00
CA ASP A 394 -4.67 -4.08 -14.12
C ASP A 394 -5.78 -3.66 -13.18
N VAL A 395 -5.46 -3.12 -12.00
CA VAL A 395 -6.45 -2.88 -10.93
C VAL A 395 -6.82 -1.42 -10.73
N PHE A 396 -5.94 -0.49 -11.09
CA PHE A 396 -6.22 0.94 -10.93
C PHE A 396 -7.08 1.47 -12.08
N LEU A 397 -8.28 1.91 -11.71
CA LEU A 397 -9.24 2.54 -12.61
C LEU A 397 -9.34 4.04 -12.30
N THR A 398 -9.79 4.82 -13.28
CA THR A 398 -10.18 6.22 -13.05
C THR A 398 -11.46 6.26 -12.21
N SER A 399 -11.82 7.46 -11.74
CA SER A 399 -13.08 7.68 -11.00
C SER A 399 -14.35 7.40 -11.81
N THR A 400 -14.23 7.27 -13.14
CA THR A 400 -15.30 6.89 -14.07
C THR A 400 -15.23 5.43 -14.52
N GLY A 401 -14.22 4.67 -14.05
CA GLY A 401 -14.06 3.25 -14.38
C GLY A 401 -13.19 2.95 -15.60
N GLU A 402 -12.46 3.94 -16.14
CA GLU A 402 -11.53 3.70 -17.25
C GLU A 402 -10.28 2.95 -16.74
N PRO A 403 -9.79 1.92 -17.45
CA PRO A 403 -8.63 1.14 -17.03
C PRO A 403 -7.28 1.87 -17.21
N ASN A 404 -6.20 1.22 -16.78
CA ASN A 404 -4.81 1.66 -16.97
C ASN A 404 -4.49 3.02 -16.30
N ASN A 405 -5.10 3.31 -15.16
CA ASN A 405 -4.92 4.57 -14.44
C ASN A 405 -3.69 4.51 -13.51
N THR A 406 -2.47 4.52 -14.06
CA THR A 406 -1.20 4.42 -13.31
C THR A 406 -0.25 5.61 -13.49
N TRP A 407 -0.64 6.63 -14.24
CA TRP A 407 0.21 7.82 -14.51
C TRP A 407 0.59 8.60 -13.23
N TRP A 408 -0.23 8.51 -12.18
CA TRP A 408 -0.02 9.13 -10.86
C TRP A 408 0.90 8.31 -9.95
N VAL A 409 1.31 7.10 -10.37
CA VAL A 409 2.32 6.31 -9.67
C VAL A 409 3.71 6.79 -10.11
N ASP A 410 4.68 6.70 -9.21
CA ASP A 410 6.07 7.03 -9.51
C ASP A 410 6.63 6.04 -10.52
N GLN A 411 6.96 6.56 -11.70
CA GLN A 411 7.44 5.76 -12.83
C GLN A 411 8.83 5.16 -12.58
N SER A 412 9.59 5.65 -11.59
CA SER A 412 10.87 5.04 -11.22
C SER A 412 10.70 3.64 -10.63
N VAL A 413 9.55 3.32 -10.04
CA VAL A 413 9.30 2.01 -9.38
C VAL A 413 8.30 1.13 -10.12
N LEU A 414 7.67 1.65 -11.18
CA LEU A 414 6.91 0.81 -12.09
C LEU A 414 7.90 0.09 -13.00
N VAL A 415 7.86 -1.23 -12.93
CA VAL A 415 8.60 -2.07 -13.87
C VAL A 415 8.04 -1.82 -15.28
N PRO A 416 8.89 -1.56 -16.30
CA PRO A 416 8.40 -1.43 -17.67
C PRO A 416 7.76 -2.74 -18.10
N PHE A 417 6.49 -2.66 -18.49
CA PHE A 417 5.65 -3.75 -18.99
C PHE A 417 6.16 -4.34 -20.31
#